data_AF-A0A959T2W8-F1
#
_entry.id   AF-A0A959T2W8-F1
#
_cell.length_a   1.000
_cell.length_b   1.000
_cell.length_c   1.000
_cell.angle_alpha   90.00
_cell.angle_beta   90.00
_cell.angle_gamma   90.00
#
_symmetry.space_group_name_H-M   'P 1'
#
loop_
_entity.id
_entity.type
_entity.pdbx_description
1 polymer ?
#
loop_
_entity_poly.entity_id
_entity_poly.type
_entity_poly.pdbx_seq_one_letter_code
_entity_poly.pdbx_strand_id
1 'polypeptide(L)'
;LDYRNADTRLLATDYTVQNDERNLDLAQQVFENTNLQYQQGMASLSDLLNAEYQLKEARNNWTTSLLNHSMAILDLEKAKGTLLDYVNTL
;
A
#
# COMPACT_ATOMS: atom_id res chain seq x y z
N LEU A 1 6.71 18.50 21.23
CA LEU A 1 6.37 17.07 21.39
C LEU A 1 5.73 16.56 20.10
N ASP A 2 4.74 17.29 19.59
CA ASP A 2 3.95 16.92 18.41
C ASP A 2 4.76 16.72 17.11
N TYR A 3 5.76 17.56 16.84
CA TYR A 3 6.65 17.39 15.68
C TYR A 3 7.40 16.03 15.68
N ARG A 4 8.01 15.64 16.80
CA ARG A 4 8.75 14.37 16.90
C ARG A 4 7.85 13.16 16.74
N ASN A 5 6.60 13.27 17.21
CA ASN A 5 5.59 12.23 17.06
C ASN A 5 5.13 12.12 15.60
N ALA A 6 4.93 13.24 14.92
CA ALA A 6 4.59 13.28 13.49
C ALA A 6 5.73 12.71 12.61
N ASP A 7 6.98 13.06 12.92
CA ASP A 7 8.17 12.54 12.22
C ASP A 7 8.30 11.02 12.36
N THR A 8 8.14 10.49 13.57
CA THR A 8 8.13 9.04 13.82
C THR A 8 6.99 8.35 13.05
N ARG A 9 5.80 8.96 13.01
CA ARG A 9 4.65 8.43 12.29
C ARG A 9 4.90 8.40 10.79
N LEU A 10 5.50 9.44 10.22
CA LEU A 10 5.85 9.50 8.81
C LEU A 10 6.80 8.36 8.43
N LEU A 11 7.88 8.19 9.19
CA LEU A 11 8.83 7.09 8.98
C LEU A 11 8.15 5.72 9.07
N ALA A 12 7.30 5.50 10.07
CA ALA A 12 6.57 4.24 10.20
C ALA A 12 5.68 3.97 8.98
N THR A 13 4.92 4.98 8.52
CA THR A 13 4.05 4.83 7.35
C THR A 13 4.83 4.61 6.05
N ASP A 14 6.02 5.21 5.90
CA ASP A 14 6.89 4.98 4.75
C ASP A 14 7.35 3.52 4.66
N TYR A 15 7.81 2.95 5.78
CA TYR A 15 8.13 1.52 5.84
C TYR A 15 6.93 0.63 5.56
N THR A 16 5.73 1.00 6.03
CA THR A 16 4.50 0.26 5.74
C THR A 16 4.17 0.28 4.25
N VAL A 17 4.23 1.44 3.59
CA VAL A 17 3.98 1.55 2.15
C VAL A 17 4.94 0.66 1.36
N GLN A 18 6.24 0.70 1.67
CA GLN A 18 7.25 -0.12 1.00
C GLN A 18 7.02 -1.63 1.21
N ASN A 19 6.55 -2.03 2.40
CA ASN A 19 6.21 -3.43 2.67
C ASN A 19 4.96 -3.87 1.90
N ASP A 20 3.91 -3.05 1.90
CA ASP A 20 2.67 -3.36 1.20
C ASP A 20 2.83 -3.35 -0.31
N GLU A 21 3.71 -2.50 -0.85
CA GLU A 21 4.09 -2.49 -2.27
C GLU A 21 4.76 -3.82 -2.66
N ARG A 22 5.76 -4.27 -1.89
CA ARG A 22 6.39 -5.58 -2.12
C ARG A 22 5.40 -6.74 -2.01
N ASN A 23 4.43 -6.66 -1.10
CA ASN A 23 3.40 -7.66 -0.94
C ASN A 23 2.41 -7.66 -2.13
N LEU A 24 2.07 -6.48 -2.64
CA LEU A 24 1.27 -6.32 -3.86
C LEU A 24 1.98 -6.93 -5.07
N ASP A 25 3.27 -6.65 -5.25
CA ASP A 25 4.08 -7.21 -6.33
C ASP A 25 4.13 -8.73 -6.28
N LEU A 26 4.30 -9.30 -5.08
CA LEU A 26 4.28 -10.75 -4.88
C LEU A 26 2.91 -11.35 -5.20
N ALA A 27 1.83 -10.74 -4.70
CA ALA A 27 0.47 -11.20 -4.97
C ALA A 27 0.13 -11.15 -6.47
N GLN A 28 0.66 -10.14 -7.19
CA GLN A 28 0.51 -10.04 -8.64
C GLN A 28 1.22 -11.19 -9.35
N GLN A 29 2.47 -11.50 -8.97
CA GLN A 29 3.21 -12.64 -9.55
C GLN A 29 2.50 -13.97 -9.28
N VAL A 30 1.94 -14.17 -8.09
CA VAL A 30 1.17 -15.37 -7.75
C VAL A 30 -0.07 -15.47 -8.65
N PHE A 31 -0.84 -14.40 -8.78
CA PHE A 31 -2.02 -14.38 -9.66
C PHE A 31 -1.66 -14.68 -11.12
N GLU A 32 -0.63 -14.02 -11.66
CA GLU A 32 -0.17 -14.25 -13.04
C GLU A 32 0.25 -15.70 -13.27
N ASN A 33 0.96 -16.30 -12.32
CA ASN A 33 1.36 -17.70 -12.39
C ASN A 33 0.16 -18.65 -12.32
N THR A 34 -0.74 -18.46 -11.35
CA THR A 34 -1.93 -19.30 -11.19
C THR A 34 -2.88 -19.17 -12.40
N ASN A 35 -3.01 -17.97 -12.97
CA ASN A 35 -3.79 -17.76 -14.19
C ASN A 35 -3.19 -18.53 -15.39
N LEU A 36 -1.86 -18.52 -15.54
CA LEU A 36 -1.19 -19.31 -16.57
C LEU A 36 -1.41 -20.82 -16.36
N GLN A 37 -1.28 -21.30 -15.12
CA GLN A 37 -1.52 -22.69 -14.77
C GLN A 37 -2.98 -23.09 -15.03
N TYR A 38 -3.94 -22.24 -14.71
CA TYR A 38 -5.36 -22.46 -14.98
C TYR A 38 -5.63 -22.59 -16.48
N GLN A 39 -5.07 -21.68 -17.30
CA GLN A 39 -5.19 -21.74 -18.76
C GLN A 39 -4.60 -23.03 -19.36
N GLN A 40 -3.57 -23.58 -18.72
CA GLN A 40 -2.95 -24.86 -19.10
C GLN A 40 -3.66 -26.09 -18.50
N GLY A 41 -4.71 -25.88 -17.71
CA GLY A 41 -5.44 -26.95 -17.02
C GLY A 41 -4.70 -27.58 -15.83
N MET A 42 -3.63 -26.93 -15.34
CA MET A 42 -2.82 -27.38 -14.21
C MET A 42 -3.27 -26.83 -12.86
N ALA A 43 -4.02 -25.72 -12.83
CA ALA A 43 -4.65 -25.17 -11.64
C ALA A 43 -6.17 -25.17 -11.77
N SER A 44 -6.89 -25.23 -10.65
CA SER A 44 -8.35 -25.19 -10.64
C SER A 44 -8.89 -23.75 -10.75
N LEU A 45 -10.17 -23.62 -11.09
CA LEU A 45 -10.85 -22.31 -11.03
C LEU A 45 -10.84 -21.75 -9.59
N SER A 46 -10.91 -22.62 -8.58
CA SER A 46 -10.86 -22.19 -7.17
C SER A 46 -9.50 -21.60 -6.81
N ASP A 47 -8.40 -22.15 -7.33
CA ASP A 47 -7.06 -21.61 -7.10
C ASP A 47 -6.91 -20.24 -7.73
N LEU A 48 -7.41 -20.07 -8.96
CA LEU A 48 -7.42 -18.78 -9.66
C LEU A 48 -8.22 -17.72 -8.89
N LEU A 49 -9.44 -18.05 -8.46
CA LEU A 49 -10.29 -17.13 -7.69
C LEU A 49 -9.64 -16.76 -6.35
N ASN A 50 -8.98 -17.71 -5.68
CA ASN A 50 -8.24 -17.41 -4.46
C ASN A 50 -7.06 -16.46 -4.74
N ALA A 51 -6.27 -16.70 -5.78
CA ALA A 51 -5.16 -15.83 -6.15
C ALA A 51 -5.63 -14.41 -6.52
N GLU A 52 -6.75 -14.29 -7.24
CA GLU A 52 -7.39 -13.00 -7.54
C GLU A 52 -7.83 -12.27 -6.28
N TYR A 53 -8.45 -13.00 -5.34
CA TYR A 53 -8.85 -12.44 -4.04
C TYR A 53 -7.63 -11.90 -3.26
N GLN A 54 -6.54 -12.67 -3.17
CA GLN A 54 -5.32 -12.23 -2.48
C GLN A 54 -4.70 -11.00 -3.15
N LEU A 55 -4.67 -10.93 -4.48
CA LEU A 55 -4.21 -9.75 -5.21
C LEU A 55 -5.06 -8.52 -4.87
N LYS A 56 -6.39 -8.69 -4.81
CA LYS A 56 -7.30 -7.60 -4.44
C LYS A 56 -7.08 -7.12 -3.00
N GLU A 57 -6.90 -8.03 -2.06
CA GLU A 57 -6.59 -7.68 -0.66
C GLU A 57 -5.24 -6.95 -0.55
N ALA A 58 -4.19 -7.43 -1.23
CA ALA A 58 -2.90 -6.75 -1.25
C ALA A 58 -2.99 -5.32 -1.82
N ARG A 59 -3.78 -5.13 -2.90
CA ARG A 59 -4.02 -3.80 -3.47
C ARG A 59 -4.78 -2.88 -2.52
N ASN A 60 -5.78 -3.41 -1.80
CA ASN A 60 -6.52 -2.64 -0.79
C ASN A 60 -5.60 -2.19 0.35
N ASN A 61 -4.72 -3.09 0.82
CA ASN A 61 -3.77 -2.78 1.88
C ASN A 61 -2.77 -1.69 1.45
N TRP A 62 -2.16 -1.85 0.27
CA TRP A 62 -1.26 -0.84 -0.29
C TRP A 62 -1.93 0.53 -0.50
N THR A 63 -3.16 0.54 -0.99
CA THR A 63 -3.94 1.79 -1.15
C THR A 63 -4.18 2.45 0.22
N THR A 64 -4.49 1.64 1.24
CA THR A 64 -4.71 2.13 2.60
C THR A 64 -3.42 2.69 3.22
N SER A 65 -2.26 2.05 3.01
CA SER A 65 -1.00 2.57 3.51
C SER A 65 -0.56 3.85 2.81
N LEU A 66 -0.82 4.00 1.50
CA LEU A 66 -0.60 5.27 0.79
C LEU A 66 -1.45 6.42 1.36
N LEU A 67 -2.71 6.16 1.68
CA LEU A 67 -3.58 7.16 2.33
C LEU A 67 -3.05 7.53 3.72
N ASN A 68 -2.64 6.54 4.51
CA ASN A 68 -2.05 6.77 5.83
C ASN A 68 -0.75 7.57 5.77
N HIS A 69 0.12 7.28 4.80
CA HIS A 69 1.34 8.03 4.55
C HIS A 69 1.05 9.48 4.16
N SER A 70 0.08 9.70 3.28
CA SER A 70 -0.37 11.04 2.88
C SER A 70 -0.88 11.84 4.09
N MET A 71 -1.65 11.22 4.98
CA MET A 71 -2.09 11.85 6.23
C MET A 71 -0.91 12.18 7.16
N ALA A 72 0.10 11.31 7.25
CA ALA A 72 1.29 11.56 8.07
C ALA A 72 2.11 12.75 7.56
N ILE A 73 2.18 12.96 6.24
CA ILE A 73 2.80 14.16 5.65
C ILE A 73 2.04 15.41 6.08
N LEU A 74 0.70 15.40 5.97
CA LEU A 74 -0.13 16.55 6.39
C LEU A 74 0.01 16.85 7.88
N ASP A 75 0.07 15.82 8.73
CA ASP A 75 0.31 15.97 10.18
C ASP A 75 1.68 16.62 10.46
N LEU A 76 2.71 16.24 9.70
CA LEU A 76 4.05 16.82 9.83
C LEU A 76 4.08 18.29 9.41
N GLU A 77 3.50 18.63 8.26
CA GLU A 77 3.40 20.01 7.78
C GLU A 77 2.55 20.89 8.71
N LYS A 78 1.50 20.32 9.32
CA LYS A 78 0.74 20.97 10.39
C LYS A 78 1.59 21.23 11.63
N ALA A 79 2.39 20.25 12.07
CA ALA A 79 3.28 20.41 13.22
C ALA A 79 4.42 21.40 12.98
N LYS A 80 4.81 21.63 11.71
CA LYS A 80 5.77 22.66 11.28
C LYS A 80 5.14 24.05 11.12
N GLY A 81 3.82 24.14 10.99
CA GLY A 81 3.10 25.38 10.68
C GLY A 81 3.06 25.74 9.19
N THR A 82 3.44 24.83 8.30
CA THR A 82 3.57 25.01 6.84
C THR A 82 2.42 24.38 6.04
N LEU A 83 1.40 23.85 6.72
CA LEU A 83 0.29 23.12 6.09
C LEU A 83 -0.40 23.87 4.94
N LEU A 84 -0.71 25.16 5.13
CA LEU A 84 -1.42 25.95 4.11
C LEU A 84 -0.57 26.12 2.85
N ASP A 85 0.73 26.38 3.01
CA ASP A 85 1.66 26.52 1.89
C ASP A 85 1.80 25.19 1.15
N TYR A 86 1.94 24.08 1.87
CA TYR A 86 2.03 22.74 1.30
C TYR A 86 0.77 22.37 0.49
N VAL A 87 -0.42 22.58 1.05
CA VAL A 87 -1.68 22.26 0.38
C VAL A 87 -1.89 23.07 -0.90
N ASN A 88 -1.38 24.32 -0.95
CA ASN A 88 -1.44 25.14 -2.17
C ASN A 88 -0.49 24.67 -3.29
N THR A 89 0.41 23.73 -3.00
CA THR A 89 1.36 23.16 -3.98
C THR A 89 0.98 21.77 -4.50
N LEU A 90 -0.05 21.15 -3.93
CA LEU A 90 -0.62 19.88 -4.40
C LEU A 90 -1.48 20.08 -5.66
#